data_AF-H6BA41-F1
#
_entry.id   AF-H6BA41-F1
#
_cell.length_a   1.000
_cell.length_b   1.000
_cell.length_c   1.000
_cell.angle_alpha   90.00
_cell.angle_beta   90.00
_cell.angle_gamma   90.00
#
_symmetry.space_group_name_H-M   'P 1'
#
loop_
_entity.id
_entity.type
_entity.pdbx_description
1 polymer ?
#
loop_
_entity_poly.entity_id
_entity_poly.type
_entity_poly.pdbx_seq_one_letter_code
_entity_poly.pdbx_strand_id
1 'polypeptide(L)'
;ALWAIYVWCRRTDELVDGPNASHITPKALDRWEKRLEDLFNSSPYDTLDAALSDTVAKFPVDIQPFRGMIEGMRMDLRKPRYKGFDELYLYCYYVAGTVGLMSVPVMGIAPESQATTESVYNAALALGIANQLTNIFRDVGERAN
;
A
#
# COMPACT_ATOMS: atom_id res chain seq x y z
N ALA A 1 -6.05 4.62 -14.22
CA ALA A 1 -5.95 3.43 -13.36
C ALA A 1 -4.71 3.50 -12.45
N LEU A 2 -3.48 3.31 -12.94
CA LEU A 2 -2.29 3.28 -12.06
C LEU A 2 -2.08 4.57 -11.23
N TRP A 3 -2.34 5.74 -11.83
CA TRP A 3 -2.33 7.02 -11.12
C TRP A 3 -3.31 7.08 -9.93
N ALA A 4 -4.49 6.44 -10.04
CA ALA A 4 -5.46 6.43 -8.95
C ALA A 4 -4.96 5.58 -7.76
N ILE A 5 -4.33 4.44 -8.05
CA ILE A 5 -3.66 3.62 -7.03
C ILE A 5 -2.53 4.42 -6.38
N TYR A 6 -1.65 5.03 -7.18
CA TYR A 6 -0.54 5.84 -6.67
C TYR A 6 -1.03 6.97 -5.74
N VAL A 7 -2.03 7.74 -6.17
CA VAL A 7 -2.61 8.83 -5.37
C VAL A 7 -3.22 8.29 -4.08
N TRP A 8 -3.91 7.14 -4.11
CA TRP A 8 -4.46 6.54 -2.91
C TRP A 8 -3.36 6.07 -1.94
N CYS A 9 -2.32 5.42 -2.44
CA CYS A 9 -1.17 5.00 -1.63
C CYS A 9 -0.52 6.22 -0.97
N ARG A 10 -0.27 7.29 -1.74
CA ARG A 10 0.36 8.51 -1.21
C ARG A 10 -0.50 9.19 -0.14
N ARG A 11 -1.81 9.28 -0.34
CA ARG A 11 -2.72 9.84 0.66
C ARG A 11 -2.77 9.01 1.93
N THR A 12 -2.64 7.68 1.81
CA THR A 12 -2.62 6.74 2.94
C THR A 12 -1.35 6.93 3.76
N ASP A 13 -0.20 7.00 3.09
CA ASP A 13 1.12 7.29 3.67
C ASP A 13 1.17 8.66 4.38
N GLU A 14 0.61 9.70 3.75
CA GLU A 14 0.54 11.05 4.34
C GLU A 14 -0.28 11.15 5.62
N LEU A 15 -1.12 10.15 5.95
CA LEU A 15 -1.82 10.12 7.24
C LEU A 15 -0.84 9.96 8.41
N VAL A 16 0.27 9.25 8.21
CA VAL A 16 1.24 8.93 9.28
C VAL A 16 2.60 9.58 9.08
N ASP A 17 2.93 10.02 7.86
CA ASP A 17 4.19 10.70 7.55
C ASP A 17 4.00 12.18 7.11
N GLY A 18 2.76 12.66 7.03
CA GLY A 18 2.46 14.04 6.63
C GLY A 18 2.66 15.08 7.74
N PRO A 19 2.45 16.37 7.44
CA PRO A 19 2.62 17.47 8.41
C PRO A 19 1.76 17.33 9.69
N ASN A 20 0.65 16.59 9.60
CA ASN A 20 -0.27 16.35 10.70
C ASN A 20 -0.10 14.97 11.35
N ALA A 21 0.96 14.23 11.01
CA ALA A 21 1.26 12.89 11.51
C ALA A 21 1.24 12.80 13.04
N SER A 22 1.79 13.81 13.73
CA SER A 22 1.84 13.88 15.20
C SER A 22 0.46 13.92 15.87
N HIS A 23 -0.61 14.19 15.12
CA HIS A 23 -1.98 14.30 15.61
C HIS A 23 -2.89 13.18 15.11
N ILE A 24 -2.36 12.25 14.31
CA ILE A 24 -3.14 11.12 13.81
C ILE A 24 -3.48 10.18 14.97
N THR A 25 -4.68 9.59 14.92
CA THR A 25 -5.14 8.62 15.93
C THR A 25 -5.49 7.32 15.23
N PRO A 26 -5.48 6.17 15.94
CA PRO A 26 -5.96 4.91 15.38
C PRO A 26 -7.37 5.03 14.76
N LYS A 27 -8.25 5.84 15.38
CA LYS A 27 -9.59 6.15 14.86
C LYS A 27 -9.58 6.83 13.49
N ALA A 28 -8.53 7.55 13.13
CA ALA A 28 -8.40 8.14 11.80
C ALA A 28 -8.18 7.07 10.74
N LEU A 29 -7.35 6.06 11.03
CA LEU A 29 -7.14 4.90 10.15
C LEU A 29 -8.39 4.03 10.05
N ASP A 30 -9.19 3.90 11.12
CA ASP A 30 -10.47 3.18 11.06
C ASP A 30 -11.48 3.90 10.14
N ARG A 31 -11.52 5.24 10.17
CA ARG A 31 -12.32 6.03 9.22
C ARG A 31 -11.79 5.90 7.79
N TRP A 32 -10.48 5.84 7.61
CA TRP A 32 -9.86 5.66 6.31
C TRP A 32 -10.18 4.28 5.72
N GLU A 33 -10.12 3.22 6.54
CA GLU A 33 -10.53 1.87 6.14
C GLU A 33 -12.03 1.83 5.80
N LYS A 34 -12.90 2.44 6.61
CA LYS A 34 -14.34 2.54 6.25
C LYS A 34 -14.56 3.24 4.90
N ARG A 35 -13.80 4.30 4.63
CA ARG A 35 -13.84 5.03 3.36
C ARG A 35 -13.35 4.18 2.17
N LEU A 36 -12.34 3.32 2.40
CA LEU A 36 -11.91 2.29 1.45
C LEU A 36 -13.03 1.28 1.18
N GLU A 37 -13.74 0.79 2.21
CA GLU A 37 -14.90 -0.09 2.00
C GLU A 37 -15.97 0.59 1.15
N ASP A 38 -16.28 1.85 1.45
CA ASP A 38 -17.33 2.59 0.74
C ASP A 38 -16.98 2.82 -0.73
N LEU A 39 -15.74 3.19 -1.05
CA LEU A 39 -15.33 3.38 -2.46
C LEU A 39 -15.32 2.07 -3.25
N PHE A 40 -14.99 0.93 -2.61
CA PHE A 40 -15.08 -0.40 -3.23
C PHE A 40 -16.54 -0.86 -3.43
N ASN A 41 -17.47 -0.33 -2.62
CA ASN A 41 -18.92 -0.49 -2.79
C ASN A 41 -19.56 0.61 -3.64
N SER A 42 -18.78 1.26 -4.52
CA SER A 42 -19.24 2.31 -5.44
C SER A 42 -19.85 3.55 -4.77
N SER A 43 -19.43 3.85 -3.54
CA SER A 43 -19.84 5.05 -2.79
C SER A 43 -18.63 5.93 -2.45
N PRO A 44 -17.97 6.56 -3.45
CA PRO A 44 -16.79 7.40 -3.22
C PRO A 44 -17.14 8.67 -2.44
N TYR A 45 -16.24 9.12 -1.55
CA TYR A 45 -16.43 10.33 -0.76
C TYR A 45 -16.06 11.62 -1.52
N ASP A 46 -15.04 11.57 -2.37
CA ASP A 46 -14.58 12.70 -3.19
C ASP A 46 -14.11 12.28 -4.59
N THR A 47 -13.58 13.23 -5.37
CA THR A 47 -13.12 12.99 -6.75
C THR A 47 -11.93 12.05 -6.85
N LEU A 48 -11.05 12.01 -5.84
CA LEU A 48 -9.91 11.10 -5.82
C LEU A 48 -10.35 9.68 -5.53
N ASP A 49 -11.32 9.51 -4.62
CA ASP A 49 -11.95 8.21 -4.39
C ASP A 49 -12.74 7.75 -5.61
N ALA A 50 -13.42 8.67 -6.32
CA ALA A 50 -14.14 8.34 -7.54
C ALA A 50 -13.20 7.80 -8.63
N ALA A 51 -11.98 8.35 -8.73
CA ALA A 51 -10.96 7.84 -9.66
C ALA A 51 -10.48 6.42 -9.31
N LEU A 52 -10.35 6.10 -8.01
CA LEU A 52 -10.03 4.74 -7.57
C LEU A 52 -11.23 3.81 -7.75
N SER A 53 -12.45 4.26 -7.42
CA SER A 53 -13.69 3.51 -7.61
C SER A 53 -13.89 3.09 -9.07
N ASP A 54 -13.65 4.02 -10.02
CA ASP A 54 -13.63 3.72 -11.46
C ASP A 54 -12.55 2.70 -11.84
N THR A 55 -11.38 2.74 -11.17
CA THR A 55 -10.30 1.78 -11.40
C THR A 55 -10.68 0.37 -10.91
N VAL A 56 -11.19 0.23 -9.68
CA VAL A 56 -11.55 -1.09 -9.13
C VAL A 56 -12.79 -1.69 -9.79
N ALA A 57 -13.64 -0.88 -10.42
CA ALA A 57 -14.76 -1.36 -11.24
C ALA A 57 -14.31 -1.93 -12.61
N LYS A 58 -13.19 -1.44 -13.16
CA LYS A 58 -12.69 -1.82 -14.49
C LYS A 58 -11.66 -2.94 -14.47
N PHE A 59 -10.94 -3.10 -13.36
CA PHE A 59 -9.84 -4.05 -13.22
C PHE A 59 -10.13 -5.01 -12.07
N PRO A 60 -9.70 -6.28 -12.14
CA PRO A 60 -9.95 -7.29 -11.11
C PRO A 60 -9.01 -7.09 -9.91
N VAL A 61 -9.14 -5.95 -9.24
CA VAL A 61 -8.32 -5.54 -8.10
C VAL A 61 -8.96 -6.03 -6.81
N ASP A 62 -8.21 -6.77 -6.00
CA ASP A 62 -8.63 -7.17 -4.66
C ASP A 62 -8.49 -6.00 -3.67
N ILE A 63 -9.40 -5.88 -2.72
CA ILE A 63 -9.34 -4.93 -1.60
C ILE A 63 -8.29 -5.32 -0.55
N GLN A 64 -7.92 -6.61 -0.43
CA GLN A 64 -7.01 -7.07 0.63
C GLN A 64 -5.64 -6.36 0.65
N PRO A 65 -4.96 -6.12 -0.49
CA PRO A 65 -3.73 -5.33 -0.50
C PRO A 65 -3.92 -3.92 0.09
N PHE A 66 -5.04 -3.26 -0.19
CA PHE A 66 -5.33 -1.92 0.32
C PHE A 66 -5.48 -1.93 1.84
N ARG A 67 -6.25 -2.89 2.37
CA ARG A 67 -6.35 -3.11 3.83
C ARG A 67 -4.99 -3.42 4.45
N GLY A 68 -4.17 -4.21 3.76
CA GLY A 68 -2.81 -4.51 4.17
C GLY A 68 -1.95 -3.24 4.30
N MET A 69 -2.01 -2.32 3.35
CA MET A 69 -1.29 -1.05 3.46
C MET A 69 -1.76 -0.22 4.67
N ILE A 70 -3.07 -0.18 4.95
CA ILE A 70 -3.61 0.47 6.15
C ILE A 70 -3.07 -0.18 7.43
N GLU A 71 -2.95 -1.52 7.47
CA GLU A 71 -2.33 -2.21 8.60
C GLU A 71 -0.85 -1.81 8.78
N GLY A 72 -0.12 -1.62 7.68
CA GLY A 72 1.23 -1.05 7.70
C GLY A 72 1.26 0.32 8.39
N MET A 73 0.34 1.22 8.03
CA MET A 73 0.21 2.52 8.71
C MET A 73 -0.12 2.39 10.21
N ARG A 74 -0.94 1.39 10.58
CA ARG A 74 -1.21 1.10 12.00
C ARG A 74 0.04 0.59 12.72
N MET A 75 0.97 -0.08 12.04
CA MET A 75 2.26 -0.47 12.62
C MET A 75 3.10 0.77 12.93
N ASP A 76 3.15 1.76 12.02
CA ASP A 76 3.89 3.01 12.23
C ASP A 76 3.41 3.78 13.47
N LEU A 77 2.11 3.79 13.75
CA LEU A 77 1.56 4.44 14.96
C LEU A 77 1.90 3.74 16.28
N ARG A 78 2.17 2.43 16.24
CA ARG A 78 2.32 1.60 17.44
C ARG A 78 3.77 1.23 17.73
N LYS A 79 4.63 1.16 16.72
CA LYS A 79 5.94 0.51 16.81
C LYS A 79 7.07 1.43 16.41
N PRO A 80 7.80 2.00 17.38
CA PRO A 80 9.03 2.74 17.08
C PRO A 80 10.22 1.82 16.74
N ARG A 81 10.11 0.50 16.98
CA ARG A 81 11.20 -0.46 16.73
C ARG A 81 10.68 -1.86 16.44
N TYR A 82 11.27 -2.50 15.44
CA TYR A 82 11.05 -3.90 15.08
C TYR A 82 12.01 -4.82 15.86
N LYS A 83 11.50 -5.95 16.36
CA LYS A 83 12.25 -6.93 17.17
C LYS A 83 13.22 -7.78 16.36
N GLY A 84 12.94 -7.98 15.06
CA GLY A 84 13.74 -8.83 14.19
C GLY A 84 13.35 -8.70 12.72
N PHE A 85 14.05 -9.44 11.87
CA PHE A 85 13.89 -9.35 10.42
C PHE A 85 12.49 -9.77 9.95
N ASP A 86 11.89 -10.81 10.53
CA ASP A 86 10.55 -11.26 10.12
C ASP A 86 9.48 -10.18 10.33
N GLU A 87 9.61 -9.41 11.42
CA GLU A 87 8.69 -8.32 11.72
C GLU A 87 8.89 -7.13 10.78
N LEU A 88 10.15 -6.81 10.47
CA LEU A 88 10.52 -5.82 9.47
C LEU A 88 10.04 -6.24 8.07
N TYR A 89 10.17 -7.53 7.73
CA TYR A 89 9.73 -8.09 6.46
C TYR A 89 8.21 -7.97 6.32
N LEU A 90 7.46 -8.30 7.38
CA LEU A 90 6.01 -8.12 7.42
C LEU A 90 5.61 -6.64 7.26
N TYR A 91 6.35 -5.72 7.88
CA TYR A 91 6.15 -4.30 7.64
C TYR A 91 6.36 -3.93 6.17
N CYS A 92 7.49 -4.32 5.56
CA CYS A 92 7.78 -4.07 4.15
C CYS A 92 6.74 -4.70 3.21
N TYR A 93 6.23 -5.89 3.56
CA TYR A 93 5.11 -6.51 2.87
C TYR A 93 3.90 -5.55 2.86
N TYR A 94 3.51 -5.04 4.02
CA TYR A 94 2.33 -4.18 4.13
C TYR A 94 2.49 -2.84 3.42
N VAL A 95 3.60 -2.11 3.63
CA VAL A 95 3.74 -0.73 3.12
C VAL A 95 4.21 -0.64 1.67
N ALA A 96 4.83 -1.68 1.13
CA ALA A 96 5.39 -1.66 -0.22
C ALA A 96 5.05 -2.90 -1.05
N GLY A 97 5.06 -4.09 -0.46
CA GLY A 97 4.68 -5.32 -1.15
C GLY A 97 3.24 -5.28 -1.68
N THR A 98 2.30 -4.82 -0.85
CA THR A 98 0.89 -4.66 -1.23
C THR A 98 0.71 -3.74 -2.43
N VAL A 99 1.53 -2.69 -2.59
CA VAL A 99 1.48 -1.77 -3.74
C VAL A 99 1.74 -2.51 -5.05
N GLY A 100 2.66 -3.48 -5.03
CA GLY A 100 2.87 -4.39 -6.15
C GLY A 100 1.60 -5.19 -6.48
N LEU A 101 0.98 -5.77 -5.46
CA LEU A 101 -0.27 -6.55 -5.61
C LEU A 101 -1.44 -5.71 -6.12
N MET A 102 -1.54 -4.42 -5.74
CA MET A 102 -2.54 -3.49 -6.28
C MET A 102 -2.30 -3.20 -7.76
N SER A 103 -1.02 -3.14 -8.17
CA SER A 103 -0.61 -2.66 -9.49
C SER A 103 -0.71 -3.73 -10.58
N VAL A 104 -0.45 -5.01 -10.25
CA VAL A 104 -0.44 -6.11 -11.23
C VAL A 104 -1.76 -6.24 -12.01
N PRO A 105 -2.96 -6.24 -11.39
CA PRO A 105 -4.23 -6.32 -12.13
C PRO A 105 -4.43 -5.19 -13.15
N VAL A 106 -3.86 -4.00 -12.87
CA VAL A 106 -3.97 -2.82 -13.74
C VAL A 106 -2.96 -2.86 -14.88
N MET A 107 -1.73 -3.29 -14.62
CA MET A 107 -0.71 -3.45 -15.64
C MET A 107 -1.01 -4.63 -16.58
N GLY A 108 -1.65 -5.66 -16.06
CA GLY A 108 -1.93 -6.89 -16.78
C GLY A 108 -0.69 -7.76 -17.00
N ILE A 109 -0.91 -8.94 -17.57
CA ILE A 109 0.14 -9.87 -17.97
C ILE A 109 0.04 -10.02 -19.49
N ALA A 110 1.16 -9.81 -20.19
CA ALA A 110 1.19 -9.92 -21.64
C ALA A 110 0.78 -11.34 -22.10
N PRO A 111 -0.07 -11.49 -23.13
CA PRO A 111 -0.54 -12.80 -23.59
C PRO A 111 0.56 -13.78 -23.99
N GLU A 112 1.69 -13.27 -24.46
CA GLU A 112 2.87 -14.05 -24.88
C GLU A 112 3.79 -14.44 -23.71
N SER A 113 3.54 -13.91 -22.52
CA SER A 113 4.33 -14.19 -21.32
C SER A 113 4.28 -15.68 -20.98
N GLN A 114 5.45 -16.27 -20.75
CA GLN A 114 5.56 -17.65 -20.26
C GLN A 114 5.46 -17.74 -18.72
N ALA A 115 5.37 -16.58 -18.04
CA ALA A 115 5.22 -16.53 -16.59
C ALA A 115 3.79 -16.89 -16.18
N THR A 116 3.64 -17.64 -15.09
CA THR A 116 2.32 -17.88 -14.49
C THR A 116 1.84 -16.62 -13.79
N THR A 117 0.53 -16.47 -13.63
CA THR A 117 -0.03 -15.36 -12.83
C THR A 117 0.56 -15.32 -11.44
N GLU A 118 0.67 -16.48 -10.79
CA GLU A 118 1.28 -16.59 -9.45
C GLU A 118 2.73 -16.08 -9.42
N SER A 119 3.56 -16.44 -10.41
CA SER A 119 4.97 -16.01 -10.42
C SER A 119 5.10 -14.50 -10.62
N VAL A 120 4.21 -13.89 -11.42
CA VAL A 120 4.17 -12.42 -11.60
C VAL A 120 3.80 -11.72 -10.30
N TYR A 121 2.78 -12.20 -9.58
CA TYR A 121 2.38 -11.62 -8.29
C TYR A 121 3.49 -11.77 -7.24
N ASN A 122 4.14 -12.94 -7.17
CA ASN A 122 5.27 -13.16 -6.27
C ASN A 122 6.45 -12.25 -6.60
N ALA A 123 6.75 -12.03 -7.89
CA ALA A 123 7.81 -11.12 -8.32
C ALA A 123 7.48 -9.66 -7.98
N ALA A 124 6.25 -9.21 -8.21
CA ALA A 124 5.80 -7.87 -7.86
C ALA A 124 5.89 -7.61 -6.34
N LEU A 125 5.49 -8.61 -5.54
CA LEU A 125 5.60 -8.57 -4.09
C LEU A 125 7.06 -8.46 -3.65
N ALA A 126 7.92 -9.34 -4.16
CA ALA A 126 9.34 -9.36 -3.82
C ALA A 126 10.04 -8.05 -4.21
N LEU A 127 9.70 -7.48 -5.37
CA LEU A 127 10.23 -6.18 -5.80
C LEU A 127 9.84 -5.05 -4.85
N GLY A 128 8.56 -4.98 -4.44
CA GLY A 128 8.10 -3.98 -3.47
C GLY A 128 8.83 -4.08 -2.13
N ILE A 129 8.95 -5.30 -1.60
CA ILE A 129 9.66 -5.56 -0.35
C ILE A 129 11.14 -5.19 -0.47
N ALA A 130 11.80 -5.60 -1.55
CA ALA A 130 13.21 -5.30 -1.79
C ALA A 130 13.45 -3.78 -1.85
N ASN A 131 12.63 -3.04 -2.59
CA ASN A 131 12.74 -1.58 -2.67
C ASN A 131 12.59 -0.92 -1.29
N GLN A 132 11.65 -1.39 -0.45
CA GLN A 132 11.46 -0.83 0.88
C GLN A 132 12.63 -1.14 1.81
N LEU A 133 13.17 -2.36 1.77
CA LEU A 133 14.38 -2.70 2.51
C LEU A 133 15.55 -1.82 2.07
N THR A 134 15.73 -1.61 0.77
CA THR A 134 16.76 -0.70 0.24
C THR A 134 16.59 0.73 0.75
N ASN A 135 15.36 1.26 0.76
CA ASN A 135 15.07 2.58 1.32
C ASN A 135 15.45 2.66 2.80
N ILE A 136 15.02 1.69 3.60
CA ILE A 136 15.34 1.64 5.03
C ILE A 136 16.85 1.59 5.26
N PHE A 137 17.58 0.76 4.51
CA PHE A 137 19.04 0.68 4.64
C PHE A 137 19.75 1.99 4.28
N ARG A 138 19.30 2.69 3.23
CA ARG A 138 19.83 4.00 2.88
C ARG A 138 19.60 5.02 4.00
N ASP A 139 18.38 5.07 4.52
CA ASP A 139 17.94 6.12 5.44
C ASP A 139 18.50 5.92 6.87
N VAL A 140 18.93 4.69 7.23
CA VAL A 140 19.68 4.44 8.47
C VAL A 140 20.95 5.31 8.55
N GLY A 141 21.64 5.53 7.42
CA GLY A 141 22.82 6.40 7.37
C GLY A 141 22.51 7.87 7.61
N GLU A 142 21.32 8.33 7.22
CA GLU A 142 20.89 9.72 7.38
C GLU A 142 20.36 10.00 8.80
N ARG A 143 19.74 8.99 9.44
CA ARG A 143 19.16 9.11 10.80
C ARG A 143 20.16 8.87 11.94
N ALA A 144 21.38 8.43 11.63
CA ALA A 144 22.44 8.21 12.63
C ALA A 144 23.30 9.47 12.91
N ASN A 145 23.03 10.58 12.21
CA ASN A 145 23.64 11.90 12.42
C ASN A 145 22.63 12.88 13.03
#